data_AF-A0A4P6JLG4-F1
#
_entry.id   AF-A0A4P6JLG4-F1
#
_cell.length_a   1.000
_cell.length_b   1.000
_cell.length_c   1.000
_cell.angle_alpha   90.00
_cell.angle_beta   90.00
_cell.angle_gamma   90.00
#
_symmetry.space_group_name_H-M   'P 1'
#
loop_
_entity.id
_entity.type
_entity.pdbx_description
1 polymer ?
#
loop_
_entity_poly.entity_id
_entity_poly.type
_entity_poly.pdbx_seq_one_letter_code
_entity_poly.pdbx_strand_id
1 'polypeptide(L)' 'MKKLSFYCVFQWMPGISLLALARESNRHPYVIWDLLLGHAMQRDDAAIILATFNELSGTDYTLDQFAIIFVAKAR' A
#
# COMPACT_ATOMS: atom_id res chain seq x y z
N MET A 1 -6.70 -0.83 18.91
CA MET A 1 -5.32 -0.70 18.38
C MET A 1 -5.26 0.52 17.47
N LYS A 2 -4.17 1.29 17.51
CA LYS A 2 -3.96 2.42 16.60
C LYS A 2 -3.57 1.86 15.22
N LYS A 3 -4.27 2.28 14.17
CA LYS A 3 -3.95 1.86 12.79
C LYS A 3 -2.62 2.46 12.32
N LEU A 4 -1.87 1.70 11.54
CA LEU A 4 -0.61 2.09 10.93
C LEU A 4 -0.83 2.96 9.69
N SER A 5 0.12 3.85 9.42
CA SER A 5 0.22 4.54 8.12
C SER A 5 1.14 3.73 7.21
N PHE A 6 0.71 3.49 5.98
CA PHE A 6 1.54 2.78 4.99
C PHE A 6 2.84 3.54 4.72
N TYR A 7 2.80 4.88 4.75
CA TYR A 7 3.98 5.72 4.62
C TYR A 7 5.06 5.43 5.69
N CYS A 8 4.65 5.30 6.95
CA CYS A 8 5.62 5.04 8.03
C CYS A 8 6.29 3.68 7.86
N VAL A 9 5.51 2.64 7.52
CA VAL A 9 6.04 1.29 7.29
C VAL A 9 6.96 1.27 6.07
N PHE A 10 6.55 1.93 4.98
CA PHE A 10 7.35 2.03 3.76
C PHE A 10 8.70 2.72 4.00
N GLN A 11 8.75 3.79 4.81
CA GLN A 11 10.01 4.48 5.15
C GLN A 11 10.96 3.65 6.01
N TRP A 12 10.45 2.70 6.80
CA TRP A 12 11.26 1.84 7.66
C TRP A 12 11.80 0.60 6.96
N MET A 13 11.47 0.40 5.68
CA MET A 13 11.89 -0.75 4.88
C MET A 13 13.04 -0.36 3.93
N PRO A 14 14.31 -0.38 4.37
CA PRO A 14 15.43 -0.12 3.48
C PRO A 14 15.48 -1.19 2.38
N GLY A 15 15.51 -0.75 1.13
CA GLY A 15 15.63 -1.63 -0.05
C GLY A 15 14.38 -1.71 -0.92
N ILE A 16 13.22 -1.24 -0.45
CA ILE A 16 12.01 -1.17 -1.27
C ILE A 16 11.84 0.24 -1.81
N SER A 17 12.11 0.41 -3.09
CA SER A 17 11.84 1.67 -3.78
C SER A 17 10.40 1.72 -4.30
N LEU A 18 9.88 2.93 -4.47
CA LEU A 18 8.56 3.14 -5.10
C LEU A 18 8.49 2.50 -6.48
N LEU A 19 9.59 2.58 -7.25
CA LEU A 19 9.67 2.02 -8.58
C LEU A 19 9.67 0.49 -8.57
N ALA A 20 10.36 -0.14 -7.62
CA ALA A 20 10.32 -1.59 -7.44
C ALA A 20 8.89 -2.04 -7.08
N LEU A 21 8.25 -1.36 -6.13
CA LEU A 21 6.88 -1.69 -5.73
C LEU A 21 5.88 -1.50 -6.90
N ALA A 22 6.02 -0.43 -7.68
CA ALA A 22 5.20 -0.18 -8.88
C ALA A 22 5.36 -1.29 -9.92
N ARG A 23 6.61 -1.69 -10.19
CA ARG A 23 6.93 -2.75 -11.15
C ARG A 23 6.34 -4.09 -10.73
N GLU A 24 6.60 -4.52 -9.50
CA GLU A 24 6.18 -5.85 -9.03
C GLU A 24 4.66 -5.95 -8.80
N SER A 25 4.01 -4.86 -8.36
CA SER A 25 2.55 -4.84 -8.18
C SER A 25 1.77 -4.65 -9.48
N ASN A 26 2.48 -4.37 -10.59
CA ASN A 26 1.88 -3.94 -11.86
C ASN A 26 0.87 -2.79 -11.64
N ARG A 27 1.28 -1.78 -10.85
CA ARG A 27 0.48 -0.58 -10.58
C ARG A 27 1.26 0.67 -10.95
N HIS A 28 0.53 1.65 -11.48
CA HIS A 28 1.12 2.93 -11.79
C HIS A 28 1.63 3.59 -10.49
N PRO A 29 2.83 4.20 -10.47
CA PRO A 29 3.39 4.83 -9.27
C PRO A 29 2.45 5.82 -8.56
N TYR A 30 1.56 6.49 -9.31
CA TYR A 30 0.54 7.38 -8.75
C TYR A 30 -0.43 6.68 -7.79
N VAL A 31 -0.81 5.43 -8.06
CA VAL A 31 -1.71 4.66 -7.17
C VAL A 31 -1.02 4.34 -5.85
N ILE A 32 0.30 4.09 -5.88
CA ILE A 32 1.08 3.86 -4.67
C ILE A 32 1.28 5.18 -3.90
N TRP A 33 1.46 6.31 -4.61
CA TRP A 33 1.45 7.62 -3.99
C TRP A 33 0.13 7.92 -3.28
N ASP A 34 -1.01 7.60 -3.89
CA ASP A 34 -2.31 7.77 -3.25
C ASP A 34 -2.39 6.99 -1.92
N LEU A 35 -1.89 5.76 -1.88
CA LEU A 35 -1.80 4.98 -0.64
C LEU A 35 -0.86 5.62 0.40
N LEU A 36 0.30 6.11 -0.02
CA LEU A 36 1.29 6.76 0.85
C LEU A 36 0.77 8.09 1.44
N LEU A 37 0.03 8.86 0.64
CA LEU A 37 -0.52 10.16 1.02
C LEU A 37 -1.86 10.05 1.76
N GLY A 38 -2.44 8.85 1.84
CA GLY A 38 -3.74 8.61 2.49
C GLY A 38 -4.92 9.12 1.66
N HIS A 39 -4.77 9.19 0.34
CA HIS A 39 -5.89 9.47 -0.56
C HIS A 39 -6.85 8.28 -0.64
N ALA A 40 -8.09 8.57 -1.06
CA ALA A 40 -9.07 7.52 -1.28
C ALA A 40 -8.67 6.64 -2.47
N MET A 41 -8.66 5.32 -2.29
CA MET A 41 -8.27 4.37 -3.33
C MET A 41 -9.17 3.14 -3.39
N GLN A 42 -9.04 2.34 -4.46
CA GLN A 42 -9.75 1.06 -4.56
C GLN A 42 -9.18 0.04 -3.58
N ARG A 43 -10.05 -0.79 -2.99
CA ARG A 43 -9.63 -1.84 -2.07
C ARG A 43 -8.73 -2.87 -2.73
N ASP A 44 -8.98 -3.20 -3.99
CA ASP A 44 -8.20 -4.18 -4.74
C ASP A 44 -6.78 -3.67 -5.01
N ASP A 45 -6.63 -2.38 -5.34
CA ASP A 45 -5.32 -1.76 -5.50
C ASP A 45 -4.53 -1.75 -4.19
N ALA A 46 -5.18 -1.39 -3.09
CA ALA A 46 -4.56 -1.44 -1.77
C ALA A 46 -4.10 -2.86 -1.40
N ALA A 47 -4.94 -3.87 -1.69
CA ALA A 47 -4.63 -5.27 -1.42
C ALA A 47 -3.42 -5.75 -2.21
N ILE A 48 -3.37 -5.42 -3.50
CA ILE A 48 -2.28 -5.82 -4.40
C ILE A 48 -0.98 -5.14 -3.98
N ILE A 49 -1.00 -3.83 -3.73
CA ILE A 49 0.19 -3.09 -3.29
C ILE A 49 0.70 -3.64 -1.95
N LEU A 50 -0.19 -3.94 -1.01
CA LEU A 50 0.20 -4.51 0.29
C LEU A 50 0.78 -5.92 0.14
N ALA A 51 0.15 -6.78 -0.66
CA ALA A 51 0.65 -8.13 -0.92
C ALA A 51 2.06 -8.10 -1.53
N THR A 52 2.27 -7.27 -2.56
CA THR A 52 3.60 -7.08 -3.16
C THR A 52 4.61 -6.50 -2.17
N PHE A 53 4.20 -5.54 -1.34
CA PHE A 53 5.08 -5.00 -0.30
C PHE A 53 5.48 -6.10 0.70
N ASN A 54 4.54 -6.90 1.15
CA ASN A 54 4.80 -8.04 2.05
C ASN A 54 5.79 -9.03 1.44
N GLU A 55 5.61 -9.40 0.16
CA GLU A 55 6.52 -10.29 -0.58
C GLU A 55 7.94 -9.72 -0.68
N LEU A 56 8.07 -8.45 -1.07
CA LEU A 56 9.36 -7.78 -1.22
C LEU A 56 10.10 -7.57 0.11
N SER A 57 9.34 -7.46 1.19
CA SER A 57 9.83 -7.04 2.50
C SER A 57 9.95 -8.17 3.51
N GLY A 58 9.39 -9.35 3.19
CA GLY A 58 9.31 -10.49 4.10
C GLY A 58 8.36 -10.26 5.28
N THR A 59 7.34 -9.42 5.13
CA THR A 59 6.34 -9.14 6.18
C THR A 59 4.98 -9.75 5.86
N ASP A 60 4.05 -9.69 6.81
CA ASP A 60 2.73 -10.34 6.76
C ASP A 60 1.60 -9.40 7.16
N TYR A 61 1.75 -8.09 6.91
CA TYR A 61 0.74 -7.11 7.29
C TYR A 61 -0.59 -7.34 6.57
N THR A 62 -1.68 -7.03 7.26
CA THR A 62 -3.05 -7.12 6.73
C THR A 62 -3.68 -5.73 6.55
N LEU A 63 -4.62 -5.59 5.61
CA LEU A 63 -5.22 -4.28 5.29
C LEU A 63 -5.90 -3.59 6.50
N ASP A 64 -6.46 -4.37 7.42
CA ASP A 64 -7.13 -3.88 8.63
C ASP A 64 -6.17 -3.22 9.64
N GLN A 65 -4.88 -3.54 9.56
CA GLN A 65 -3.83 -2.88 10.34
C GLN A 65 -3.56 -1.45 9.86
N PHE A 66 -3.94 -1.10 8.62
CA PHE A 66 -3.67 0.21 8.03
C PHE A 66 -4.87 1.18 8.06
N ALA A 67 -4.56 2.46 8.17
CA ALA A 67 -5.49 3.57 8.04
C ALA A 67 -5.66 3.95 6.55
N ILE A 68 -6.43 3.16 5.81
CA ILE A 68 -6.69 3.38 4.37
C ILE A 68 -8.10 3.94 4.16
N ILE A 69 -8.21 4.98 3.33
CA ILE A 69 -9.49 5.52 2.88
C ILE A 69 -9.88 4.79 1.59
N PHE A 70 -11.03 4.13 1.58
CA PHE A 70 -11.52 3.44 0.39
C PHE A 70 -12.54 4.28 -0.36
N VAL A 71 -12.44 4.31 -1.68
CA VAL A 71 -13.51 4.87 -2.52
C VAL A 71 -14.76 4.01 -2.38
N ALA A 72 -15.93 4.67 -2.33
CA ALA A 72 -17.20 3.96 -2.35
C ALA A 72 -17.35 3.23 -3.68
N LYS A 73 -17.64 1.93 -3.63
CA LYS A 73 -17.93 1.15 -4.84
C LYS A 73 -19.15 1.78 -5.52
N ALA A 74 -18.99 2.27 -6.75
CA ALA A 74 -20.14 2.69 -7.56
C ALA A 74 -21.05 1.46 -7.70
N ARG A 75 -22.33 1.63 -7.35
CA ARG A 75 -23.35 0.58 -7.39
C ARG A 75 -23.58 0.09 -8.80
#